data_AF-A0A845K0M6-F1
#
_entry.id   AF-A0A845K0M6-F1
#
_cell.length_a   1.000
_cell.length_b   1.000
_cell.length_c   1.000
_cell.angle_alpha   90.00
_cell.angle_beta   90.00
_cell.angle_gamma   90.00
#
_symmetry.space_group_name_H-M   'P 1'
#
loop_
_entity.id
_entity.type
_entity.pdbx_description
1 polymer ?
#
loop_
_entity_poly.entity_id
_entity_poly.type
_entity_poly.pdbx_seq_one_letter_code
_entity_poly.pdbx_strand_id
1 'polypeptide(L)'
;LITAVLLLGSYSFFLAVAWGWLGAVDVAFVEAVVGAGLATVLFLLTLFGTAPKDTRLKGPPPSLATLIVFPLLGILLLYAANDLPGFGDPNSPASVHISPTYLEQSYQDTLTPNVVTSVLMDYRSLDTMVETVVIFSAGIACALLLRRQG
;
A
#
# COMPACT_ATOMS: atom_id res chain seq x y z
N LEU A 1 14.30 8.22 14.34
CA LEU A 1 12.93 8.45 13.82
C LEU A 1 12.98 9.17 12.48
N ILE A 2 13.62 10.34 12.36
CA ILE A 2 13.80 11.03 11.05
C ILE A 2 14.40 10.09 9.99
N THR A 3 15.49 9.38 10.31
CA THR A 3 16.10 8.41 9.38
C THR A 3 15.14 7.28 8.97
N ALA A 4 14.29 6.81 9.88
CA ALA A 4 13.32 5.75 9.57
C ALA A 4 12.22 6.26 8.62
N VAL A 5 11.75 7.50 8.83
CA VAL A 5 10.79 8.15 7.93
C VAL A 5 11.39 8.35 6.53
N LEU A 6 12.64 8.81 6.45
CA LEU A 6 13.34 8.96 5.17
C LEU A 6 13.59 7.62 4.46
N LEU A 7 13.93 6.57 5.21
CA LEU A 7 14.10 5.22 4.65
C LEU A 7 12.79 4.63 4.15
N LEU A 8 11.69 4.84 4.87
CA LEU A 8 10.37 4.39 4.44
C LEU A 8 9.91 5.15 3.17
N GLY A 9 10.08 6.47 3.14
CA GLY A 9 9.74 7.29 1.98
C GLY A 9 10.58 6.95 0.75
N SER A 10 11.89 6.71 0.91
CA SER A 10 12.73 6.28 -0.21
C SER A 10 12.37 4.88 -0.70
N TYR A 11 12.07 3.94 0.21
CA TYR A 11 11.58 2.61 -0.14
C TYR A 11 10.30 2.65 -0.97
N SER A 12 9.30 3.42 -0.54
CA SER A 12 8.05 3.61 -1.29
C SER A 12 8.29 4.26 -2.67
N PHE A 13 9.22 5.21 -2.76
CA PHE A 13 9.58 5.80 -4.05
C PHE A 13 10.18 4.76 -5.02
N PHE A 14 11.10 3.91 -4.55
CA PHE A 14 11.66 2.84 -5.38
C PHE A 14 10.60 1.81 -5.77
N LEU A 15 9.65 1.49 -4.88
CA LEU A 15 8.51 0.65 -5.23
C LEU A 15 7.64 1.27 -6.33
N ALA A 16 7.34 2.57 -6.25
CA ALA A 16 6.57 3.25 -7.30
C ALA A 16 7.27 3.15 -8.67
N VAL A 17 8.60 3.31 -8.71
CA VAL A 17 9.39 3.12 -9.94
C VAL A 17 9.34 1.67 -10.41
N ALA A 18 9.43 0.70 -9.51
CA ALA A 18 9.33 -0.71 -9.85
C ALA A 18 7.95 -1.05 -10.45
N TRP A 19 6.86 -0.54 -9.88
CA TRP A 19 5.51 -0.70 -10.44
C TRP A 19 5.37 -0.08 -11.83
N GLY A 20 5.94 1.11 -12.02
CA GLY A 20 5.97 1.76 -13.34
C GLY A 20 6.73 0.93 -14.37
N TRP A 21 7.84 0.31 -13.97
CA TRP A 21 8.62 -0.58 -14.84
C TRP A 21 7.87 -1.87 -15.20
N LEU A 22 7.03 -2.36 -14.29
CA LEU A 22 6.14 -3.51 -14.49
C LEU A 22 4.90 -3.20 -15.34
N GLY A 23 4.72 -1.96 -15.80
CA GLY A 23 3.56 -1.53 -16.60
C GLY A 23 2.30 -1.23 -15.77
N ALA A 24 2.39 -1.26 -14.43
CA ALA A 24 1.28 -0.96 -13.52
C ALA A 24 1.23 0.54 -13.20
N VAL A 25 0.90 1.37 -14.19
CA VAL A 25 0.99 2.83 -14.10
C VAL A 25 0.07 3.42 -13.03
N ASP A 26 -1.17 2.94 -12.92
CA ASP A 26 -2.13 3.44 -11.93
C ASP A 26 -1.68 3.13 -10.48
N VAL A 27 -1.12 1.93 -10.25
CA VAL A 27 -0.56 1.53 -8.95
C VAL A 27 0.70 2.34 -8.62
N ALA A 28 1.58 2.54 -9.61
CA ALA A 28 2.77 3.37 -9.45
C ALA A 28 2.44 4.81 -9.05
N PHE A 29 1.39 5.38 -9.65
CA PHE A 29 0.95 6.74 -9.35
C PHE A 29 0.42 6.86 -7.91
N VAL A 30 -0.44 5.93 -7.47
CA VAL A 30 -0.97 5.94 -6.09
C VAL A 30 0.16 5.72 -5.07
N GLU A 31 1.10 4.81 -5.33
CA GLU A 31 2.24 4.58 -4.44
C GLU A 31 3.16 5.82 -4.35
N ALA A 32 3.39 6.51 -5.48
CA ALA A 32 4.19 7.73 -5.50
C ALA A 32 3.53 8.87 -4.71
N VAL A 33 2.23 9.08 -4.90
CA VAL A 33 1.50 10.18 -4.27
C VAL A 33 1.23 9.90 -2.79
N VAL A 34 0.69 8.72 -2.47
CA VAL A 34 0.23 8.39 -1.12
C VAL A 34 1.35 7.80 -0.27
N GLY A 35 2.06 6.80 -0.79
CA GLY A 35 3.14 6.10 -0.07
C GLY A 35 4.37 6.97 0.10
N ALA A 36 5.02 7.34 -1.01
CA ALA A 36 6.24 8.14 -0.96
C ALA A 36 5.98 9.60 -0.55
N GLY A 37 4.90 10.20 -1.04
CA GLY A 37 4.56 11.62 -0.80
C GLY A 37 3.85 11.86 0.53
N LEU A 38 2.53 11.63 0.56
CA LEU A 38 1.65 12.03 1.65
C LEU A 38 2.05 11.41 2.99
N ALA A 39 2.34 10.10 3.02
CA ALA A 39 2.71 9.42 4.27
C ALA A 39 4.02 9.98 4.85
N THR A 40 5.04 10.24 4.02
CA THR A 40 6.29 10.87 4.47
C THR A 40 6.04 12.25 5.08
N VAL A 41 5.21 13.08 4.43
CA VAL A 41 4.86 14.42 4.95
C VAL A 41 4.13 14.31 6.29
N LEU A 42 3.12 13.44 6.39
CA LEU A 42 2.37 13.25 7.64
C LEU A 42 3.27 12.69 8.77
N PHE A 43 4.17 11.76 8.48
CA PHE A 43 5.13 11.25 9.46
C PHE A 43 6.13 12.31 9.91
N LEU A 44 6.58 13.20 9.02
CA LEU A 44 7.43 14.32 9.41
C LEU A 44 6.66 15.33 10.27
N LEU A 45 5.44 15.69 9.89
CA LEU A 45 4.59 16.61 10.68
C LEU A 45 4.33 16.08 12.09
N THR A 46 3.95 14.81 12.21
CA THR A 46 3.74 14.17 13.52
C THR A 46 5.04 14.10 14.33
N LEU A 47 6.18 13.83 13.69
CA LEU A 47 7.47 13.79 14.37
C LEU A 47 7.90 15.17 14.89
N PHE A 48 7.70 16.23 14.11
CA PHE A 48 7.99 17.60 14.54
C PHE A 48 7.01 18.11 15.60
N GLY A 49 5.77 17.61 15.62
CA GLY A 49 4.78 17.91 16.66
C GLY A 49 4.93 17.08 17.95
N THR A 50 5.82 16.08 17.98
CA THR A 50 6.00 15.22 19.15
C THR A 50 6.99 15.85 20.15
N ALA A 51 6.68 15.79 21.45
CA ALA A 51 7.53 16.29 22.52
C ALA A 51 8.94 15.62 22.50
N PRO A 52 9.98 16.30 23.05
CA PRO A 52 11.32 15.73 23.13
C PRO A 52 11.30 14.35 23.76
N LYS A 53 12.04 13.40 23.15
CA LYS A 53 12.14 12.01 23.61
C LYS A 53 12.41 11.97 25.11
N ASP A 54 11.45 11.45 25.88
CA ASP A 54 11.65 11.25 27.31
C ASP A 54 12.76 10.21 27.52
N THR A 55 13.94 10.68 27.91
CA THR A 55 15.14 9.85 28.10
C THR A 55 15.07 8.98 29.35
N ARG A 56 14.05 9.19 30.21
CA ARG A 56 13.83 8.37 31.41
C ARG A 56 13.24 7.00 31.08
N LEU A 57 12.55 6.87 29.95
CA LEU A 57 12.01 5.60 29.45
C LEU A 57 13.04 4.92 28.54
N LYS A 58 14.05 4.27 29.14
CA LYS A 58 14.84 3.26 28.40
C LYS A 58 13.93 2.05 28.17
N GLY A 59 13.44 1.90 26.94
CA GLY A 59 12.78 0.67 26.53
C GLY A 59 13.70 -0.54 26.79
N PRO A 60 13.15 -1.69 27.20
CA PRO A 60 13.95 -2.90 27.33
C PRO A 60 14.64 -3.20 25.99
N PRO A 61 15.85 -3.79 25.99
CA PRO A 61 16.45 -4.26 24.75
C PRO A 61 15.48 -5.22 24.05
N PRO A 62 15.47 -5.27 22.71
CA PRO A 62 14.62 -6.22 21.99
C PRO A 62 14.86 -7.62 22.56
N SER A 63 13.78 -8.29 22.93
CA SER A 63 13.87 -9.63 23.50
C SER A 63 14.49 -10.58 22.47
N LEU A 64 15.19 -11.61 22.92
CA LEU A 64 15.70 -12.68 22.04
C LEU A 64 14.56 -13.26 21.17
N ALA A 65 13.35 -13.34 21.73
CA ALA A 65 12.16 -13.75 21.02
C ALA A 65 11.84 -12.82 19.84
N THR A 66 11.90 -11.49 20.01
CA THR A 66 11.70 -10.52 18.93
C THR A 66 12.72 -10.70 17.80
N LEU A 67 13.98 -10.95 18.15
CA LEU A 67 15.05 -11.17 17.17
C LEU A 67 14.89 -12.48 16.38
N ILE A 68 14.18 -13.47 16.91
CA ILE A 68 13.90 -14.75 16.24
C ILE A 68 12.58 -14.70 15.46
N VAL A 69 11.53 -14.11 16.06
CA VAL A 69 10.17 -14.13 15.51
C VAL A 69 10.07 -13.32 14.22
N PHE A 70 10.66 -12.13 14.15
CA PHE A 70 10.60 -11.32 12.91
C PHE A 70 11.25 -11.99 11.69
N PRO A 71 12.50 -12.50 11.76
CA PRO A 71 13.08 -13.19 10.62
C PRO A 71 12.38 -14.52 10.34
N LEU A 72 11.93 -15.26 11.37
CA LEU A 72 11.15 -16.48 11.16
C LEU A 72 9.85 -16.19 10.40
N LEU A 73 9.13 -15.13 10.77
CA LEU A 73 7.95 -14.67 10.07
C LEU A 73 8.28 -14.26 8.63
N GLY A 74 9.38 -13.54 8.43
CA GLY A 74 9.87 -13.18 7.08
C GLY A 74 10.13 -14.41 6.21
N ILE A 75 10.83 -15.41 6.74
CA ILE A 75 11.08 -16.69 6.04
C ILE A 75 9.78 -17.43 5.76
N LEU A 76 8.85 -17.45 6.72
CA LEU A 76 7.54 -18.08 6.54
C LEU A 76 6.73 -17.41 5.43
N LEU A 77 6.73 -16.07 5.38
CA LEU A 77 6.08 -15.31 4.30
C LEU A 77 6.73 -15.58 2.94
N LEU A 78 8.07 -15.66 2.89
CA LEU A 78 8.79 -16.04 1.67
C LEU A 78 8.51 -17.50 1.26
N TYR A 79 8.34 -18.41 2.22
CA TYR A 79 7.95 -19.79 1.96
C TYR A 79 6.56 -19.86 1.34
N ALA A 80 5.58 -19.18 1.96
CA ALA A 80 4.20 -19.10 1.45
C ALA A 80 4.12 -18.39 0.10
N ALA A 81 5.02 -17.45 -0.19
CA ALA A 81 5.07 -16.78 -1.49
C ALA A 81 5.45 -17.74 -2.64
N ASN A 82 6.06 -18.91 -2.37
CA ASN A 82 6.33 -19.90 -3.42
C ASN A 82 5.06 -20.59 -3.94
N ASP A 83 3.95 -20.55 -3.20
CA ASP A 83 2.66 -21.08 -3.66
C ASP A 83 1.98 -20.15 -4.67
N LEU A 84 2.47 -18.92 -4.84
CA LEU A 84 2.00 -17.99 -5.86
C LEU A 84 2.53 -18.41 -7.24
N PRO A 85 1.78 -18.16 -8.33
CA PRO A 85 2.26 -18.42 -9.68
C PRO A 85 3.55 -17.63 -9.94
N GLY A 86 4.45 -18.25 -10.72
CA GLY A 86 5.70 -17.63 -11.11
C GLY A 86 5.46 -16.27 -11.78
N PHE A 87 6.37 -15.33 -11.54
CA PHE A 87 6.27 -14.01 -12.14
C PHE A 87 6.23 -14.13 -13.68
N GLY A 88 5.17 -13.59 -14.29
CA GLY A 88 4.96 -13.62 -15.74
C GLY A 88 4.46 -14.94 -16.32
N ASP A 89 4.00 -15.90 -15.49
CA ASP A 89 3.45 -17.17 -15.98
C ASP A 89 2.15 -16.95 -16.80
N PRO A 90 2.13 -17.29 -18.10
CA PRO A 90 0.93 -17.18 -18.93
C PRO A 90 -0.21 -18.09 -18.47
N ASN A 91 0.09 -19.18 -17.75
CA ASN A 91 -0.88 -20.14 -17.24
C ASN A 91 -1.39 -19.78 -15.84
N SER A 92 -1.05 -18.59 -15.33
CA SER A 92 -1.57 -18.16 -14.03
C SER A 92 -3.11 -18.11 -14.05
N PRO A 93 -3.79 -18.46 -12.94
CA PRO A 93 -5.27 -18.43 -12.89
C PRO A 93 -5.87 -17.08 -13.28
N ALA A 94 -5.19 -15.98 -12.93
CA ALA A 94 -5.59 -14.64 -13.33
C ALA A 94 -5.45 -14.43 -14.85
N SER A 95 -4.31 -14.81 -15.44
CA SER A 95 -4.03 -14.68 -16.88
C SER A 95 -4.99 -15.48 -17.77
N VAL A 96 -5.45 -16.65 -17.31
CA VAL A 96 -6.29 -17.55 -18.12
C VAL A 96 -7.78 -17.27 -17.94
N HIS A 97 -8.24 -16.96 -16.72
CA HIS A 97 -9.68 -16.94 -16.44
C HIS A 97 -10.32 -15.55 -16.57
N ILE A 98 -9.65 -14.49 -16.11
CA ILE A 98 -10.26 -13.16 -15.94
C ILE A 98 -9.59 -12.08 -16.78
N SER A 99 -8.27 -12.15 -16.98
CA SER A 99 -7.55 -11.17 -17.80
C SER A 99 -8.07 -11.08 -19.25
N PRO A 100 -8.38 -12.18 -19.97
CA PRO A 100 -8.85 -12.08 -21.35
C PRO A 100 -10.18 -11.32 -21.46
N THR A 101 -11.12 -11.61 -20.54
CA THR A 101 -12.41 -10.92 -20.47
C THR A 101 -12.23 -9.42 -20.28
N TYR A 102 -11.41 -8.98 -19.33
CA TYR A 102 -11.18 -7.55 -19.09
C TYR A 102 -10.34 -6.88 -20.19
N LEU A 103 -9.47 -7.60 -20.90
CA LEU A 103 -8.69 -6.99 -21.98
C LEU A 103 -9.50 -6.86 -23.27
N GLU A 104 -10.36 -7.82 -23.58
CA GLU A 104 -11.12 -7.86 -24.84
C GLU A 104 -12.47 -7.14 -24.76
N GLN A 105 -13.18 -7.25 -23.63
CA GLN A 105 -14.57 -6.79 -23.51
C GLN A 105 -14.71 -5.43 -22.81
N SER A 106 -13.75 -5.01 -21.98
CA SER A 106 -13.86 -3.77 -21.18
C SER A 106 -14.18 -2.52 -22.01
N TYR A 107 -13.57 -2.36 -23.18
CA TYR A 107 -13.84 -1.19 -24.03
C TYR A 107 -15.27 -1.21 -24.61
N GLN A 108 -15.78 -2.39 -24.96
CA GLN A 108 -17.13 -2.52 -25.51
C GLN A 108 -18.20 -2.30 -24.43
N ASP A 109 -17.95 -2.79 -23.21
CA ASP A 109 -18.91 -2.75 -22.11
C ASP A 109 -18.96 -1.38 -21.42
N THR A 110 -17.81 -0.70 -21.30
CA THR A 110 -17.68 0.53 -20.48
C THR A 110 -17.38 1.79 -21.29
N LEU A 111 -16.98 1.65 -22.55
CA LEU A 111 -16.51 2.74 -23.42
C LEU A 111 -15.31 3.52 -22.84
N THR A 112 -14.57 2.93 -21.91
CA THR A 112 -13.36 3.53 -21.33
C THR A 112 -12.10 2.84 -21.85
N PRO A 113 -11.05 3.60 -22.26
CA PRO A 113 -9.83 3.01 -22.80
C PRO A 113 -8.89 2.46 -21.72
N ASN A 114 -9.01 2.89 -20.46
CA ASN A 114 -8.21 2.36 -19.35
C ASN A 114 -8.88 1.13 -18.74
N VAL A 115 -8.25 -0.03 -18.89
CA VAL A 115 -8.73 -1.32 -18.38
C VAL A 115 -8.77 -1.35 -16.85
N VAL A 116 -7.81 -0.73 -16.16
CA VAL A 116 -7.81 -0.68 -14.68
C VAL A 116 -8.98 0.16 -14.18
N THR A 117 -9.24 1.31 -14.82
CA THR A 117 -10.35 2.17 -14.44
C THR A 117 -11.70 1.50 -14.67
N SER A 118 -11.91 0.82 -15.81
CA SER A 118 -13.14 0.05 -16.06
C SER A 118 -13.34 -1.09 -15.06
N VAL A 119 -12.27 -1.81 -14.71
CA VAL A 119 -12.38 -2.86 -13.69
C VAL A 119 -12.79 -2.29 -12.34
N LEU A 120 -12.20 -1.18 -11.89
CA LEU A 120 -12.53 -0.58 -10.60
C LEU A 120 -13.92 0.09 -10.59
N MET A 121 -14.29 0.81 -11.66
CA MET A 121 -15.50 1.64 -11.68
C MET A 121 -16.74 0.89 -12.16
N ASP A 122 -16.59 -0.13 -13.01
CA ASP A 122 -17.72 -0.86 -13.60
C ASP A 122 -17.80 -2.30 -13.06
N TYR A 123 -16.80 -3.15 -13.34
CA TYR A 123 -16.86 -4.57 -12.98
C TYR A 123 -16.77 -4.84 -11.47
N ARG A 124 -15.99 -4.05 -10.73
CA ARG A 124 -15.75 -4.20 -9.29
C ARG A 124 -16.10 -2.93 -8.50
N SER A 125 -17.06 -2.17 -8.99
CA SER A 125 -17.54 -0.90 -8.41
C SER A 125 -17.87 -0.98 -6.91
N LEU A 126 -18.43 -2.10 -6.44
CA LEU A 126 -18.76 -2.30 -5.03
C LEU A 126 -17.51 -2.34 -4.13
N ASP A 127 -16.41 -2.93 -4.59
CA ASP A 127 -15.15 -3.00 -3.82
C ASP A 127 -14.59 -1.58 -3.62
N THR A 128 -14.53 -0.79 -4.69
CA THR A 128 -14.07 0.60 -4.63
C THR A 128 -15.02 1.52 -3.86
N MET A 129 -16.34 1.29 -3.93
CA MET A 129 -17.30 2.03 -3.12
C MET A 129 -17.05 1.80 -1.62
N VAL A 130 -16.87 0.54 -1.22
CA VAL A 130 -16.60 0.20 0.18
C VAL A 130 -15.23 0.73 0.61
N GLU A 131 -14.20 0.62 -0.22
CA GLU A 131 -12.89 1.23 0.03
C GLU A 131 -13.02 2.74 0.30
N THR A 132 -13.79 3.45 -0.54
CA THR A 132 -14.04 4.88 -0.38
C THR A 132 -14.74 5.20 0.95
N VAL A 133 -15.74 4.40 1.35
CA VAL A 133 -16.42 4.55 2.64
C VAL A 133 -15.45 4.36 3.81
N VAL A 134 -14.53 3.40 3.72
CA VAL A 134 -13.51 3.15 4.77
C VAL A 134 -12.55 4.34 4.89
N ILE A 135 -12.01 4.82 3.76
CA ILE A 135 -11.08 5.97 3.76
C ILE A 135 -11.78 7.23 4.27
N PHE A 136 -13.03 7.48 3.84
CA PHE A 136 -13.82 8.60 4.32
C PHE A 136 -14.08 8.53 5.83
N SER A 137 -14.43 7.35 6.34
CA SER A 137 -14.65 7.11 7.77
C SER A 137 -13.36 7.33 8.58
N ALA A 138 -12.22 6.85 8.08
CA ALA A 138 -10.91 7.10 8.69
C ALA A 138 -10.57 8.60 8.71
N GLY A 139 -10.86 9.32 7.62
CA GLY A 139 -10.69 10.78 7.55
C GLY A 139 -11.53 11.53 8.59
N ILE A 140 -12.80 11.17 8.75
CA ILE A 140 -13.67 11.73 9.79
C ILE A 140 -13.12 11.40 11.18
N ALA A 141 -12.72 10.15 11.43
CA ALA A 141 -12.15 9.75 12.71
C ALA A 141 -10.90 10.57 13.07
N CYS A 142 -9.98 10.74 12.12
CA CYS A 142 -8.80 11.61 12.28
C CYS A 142 -9.20 13.06 12.58
N ALA A 143 -10.15 13.63 11.83
CA ALA A 143 -10.61 15.01 12.04
C ALA A 143 -11.24 15.20 13.43
N LEU A 144 -12.04 14.24 13.90
CA LEU A 144 -12.65 14.26 15.24
C LEU A 144 -11.60 14.13 16.35
N LEU A 145 -10.59 13.28 16.17
CA LEU A 145 -9.48 13.14 17.12
C LEU A 145 -8.66 14.43 17.24
N LEU A 146 -8.34 15.06 16.10
CA LEU A 146 -7.58 16.31 16.08
C LEU A 146 -8.37 17.51 16.61
N ARG A 147 -9.70 17.53 16.42
CA ARG A 147 -10.57 18.58 16.97
C ARG A 147 -10.63 18.59 18.50
N ARG A 148 -10.35 17.46 19.15
CA ARG A 148 -10.50 17.31 20.62
C ARG A 148 -9.36 17.95 21.44
N GLN A 149 -8.43 18.65 20.78
CA GLN A 149 -7.35 19.41 21.42
C GLN A 149 -7.48 20.94 21.23
N GLY A 150 -8.71 21.43 21.01
CA GLY A 150 -9.05 22.86 21.11
C GLY A 150 -9.90 23.12 22.35
#